data_AF-A0A261C0Z9-F1
#
_entry.id   AF-A0A261C0Z9-F1
#
_cell.length_a   1.000
_cell.length_b   1.000
_cell.length_c   1.000
_cell.angle_alpha   90.00
_cell.angle_beta   90.00
_cell.angle_gamma   90.00
#
_symmetry.space_group_name_H-M   'P 1'
#
loop_
_entity.id
_entity.type
_entity.pdbx_description
1 polymer ?
#
loop_
_entity_poly.entity_id
_entity_poly.type
_entity_poly.pdbx_seq_one_letter_code
_entity_poly.pdbx_strand_id
1 'polypeptide(L)'
;MLQLFFLRIKNVERLKDFRRIFVLFTDVLSILPEFSRLDESDQMVFAKSRFSFFYWWLTCCWTAKTGCPGVCYANGSYHPINKHQQAFPDVKGVTELSVETVSKPLANINITDPEILIGSVFAIFYEYPLPPKMSYASSHLLSEARDHYTQCMTTVSPFCNIEARSASRLAEISLILSSITNLKYLTSDNIEVSDVLHVMEVDQLFSDAFDVHRPID
;
A
#
# COMPACT_ATOMS: atom_id res chain seq x y z
N MET A 1 31.33 8.99 10.10
CA MET A 1 30.73 8.49 11.36
C MET A 1 29.38 9.16 11.67
N LEU A 2 29.29 10.50 11.70
CA LEU A 2 28.02 11.25 11.87
C LEU A 2 26.96 10.96 10.79
N GLN A 3 27.35 10.85 9.52
CA GLN A 3 26.43 10.58 8.41
C GLN A 3 25.75 9.20 8.55
N LEU A 4 26.52 8.17 8.92
CA LEU A 4 26.02 6.82 9.22
C LEU A 4 25.07 6.80 10.44
N PHE A 5 25.33 7.63 11.45
CA PHE A 5 24.47 7.74 12.63
C PHE A 5 23.11 8.40 12.31
N PHE A 6 23.11 9.46 11.50
CA PHE A 6 21.87 10.09 11.01
C PHE A 6 21.07 9.18 10.06
N LEU A 7 21.76 8.41 9.21
CA LEU A 7 21.17 7.34 8.40
C LEU A 7 20.44 6.32 9.29
N ARG A 8 21.09 5.85 10.37
CA ARG A 8 20.55 4.86 11.29
C ARG A 8 19.31 5.38 12.04
N ILE A 9 19.32 6.63 12.52
CA ILE A 9 18.15 7.26 13.18
C ILE A 9 16.96 7.40 12.23
N LYS A 10 17.19 7.89 11.00
CA LYS A 10 16.13 8.06 9.99
C LYS A 10 15.57 6.73 9.47
N ASN A 11 16.35 5.65 9.50
CA ASN A 11 15.88 4.30 9.21
C ASN A 11 14.98 3.76 10.33
N VAL A 12 15.33 4.01 11.60
CA VAL A 12 14.50 3.61 12.75
C VAL A 12 13.12 4.26 12.71
N GLU A 13 13.00 5.52 12.31
CA GLU A 13 11.70 6.21 12.22
C GLU A 13 10.79 5.64 11.12
N ARG A 14 11.36 5.22 9.98
CA ARG A 14 10.59 4.58 8.90
C ARG A 14 10.24 3.12 9.18
N LEU A 15 11.15 2.37 9.82
CA LEU A 15 10.84 1.04 10.33
C LEU A 15 9.67 1.09 11.33
N LYS A 16 9.60 2.16 12.14
CA LYS A 16 8.45 2.41 13.02
C LYS A 16 7.18 2.76 12.24
N ASP A 17 7.27 3.54 11.17
CA ASP A 17 6.09 3.89 10.36
C ASP A 17 5.46 2.66 9.69
N PHE A 18 6.30 1.86 9.06
CA PHE A 18 5.91 0.58 8.51
C PHE A 18 5.24 -0.33 9.52
N ARG A 19 5.84 -0.50 10.71
CA ARG A 19 5.28 -1.33 11.78
C ARG A 19 3.92 -0.79 12.24
N ARG A 20 3.74 0.54 12.29
CA ARG A 20 2.44 1.15 12.62
C ARG A 20 1.40 0.83 11.55
N ILE A 21 1.75 0.94 10.28
CA ILE A 21 0.83 0.63 9.17
C ILE A 21 0.55 -0.87 9.12
N PHE A 22 1.53 -1.72 9.45
CA PHE A 22 1.35 -3.16 9.57
C PHE A 22 0.36 -3.53 10.68
N VAL A 23 0.50 -2.93 11.88
CA VAL A 23 -0.47 -3.13 12.97
C VAL A 23 -1.86 -2.64 12.56
N LEU A 24 -1.95 -1.46 11.93
CA LEU A 24 -3.22 -0.95 11.41
C LEU A 24 -3.82 -1.92 10.38
N PHE A 25 -3.01 -2.48 9.49
CA PHE A 25 -3.46 -3.45 8.50
C PHE A 25 -3.98 -4.72 9.16
N THR A 26 -3.29 -5.27 10.16
CA THR A 26 -3.77 -6.44 10.90
C THR A 26 -5.05 -6.15 11.66
N ASP A 27 -5.18 -4.97 12.25
CA ASP A 27 -6.41 -4.55 12.93
C ASP A 27 -7.58 -4.45 11.94
N VAL A 28 -7.35 -3.85 10.77
CA VAL A 28 -8.35 -3.82 9.69
C VAL A 28 -8.73 -5.23 9.26
N LEU A 29 -7.77 -6.10 8.94
CA LEU A 29 -8.06 -7.49 8.55
C LEU A 29 -8.88 -8.24 9.61
N SER A 30 -8.58 -8.01 10.90
CA SER A 30 -9.25 -8.70 12.01
C SER A 30 -10.75 -8.39 12.12
N ILE A 31 -11.19 -7.23 11.61
CA ILE A 31 -12.60 -6.81 11.65
C ILE A 31 -13.35 -7.09 10.34
N LEU A 32 -12.66 -7.52 9.28
CA LEU A 32 -13.31 -7.85 7.99
C LEU A 32 -13.93 -9.24 8.07
N PRO A 33 -15.27 -9.38 7.98
CA PRO A 33 -15.93 -10.68 8.03
C PRO A 33 -15.42 -11.63 6.95
N GLU A 34 -15.10 -11.08 5.77
CA GLU A 34 -14.61 -11.86 4.64
C GLU A 34 -13.25 -12.49 4.94
N PHE A 35 -12.36 -11.76 5.62
CA PHE A 35 -11.05 -12.28 6.00
C PHE A 35 -11.16 -13.40 7.06
N SER A 36 -12.01 -13.20 8.08
CA SER A 36 -12.21 -14.18 9.16
C SER A 36 -12.77 -15.53 8.69
N ARG A 37 -13.42 -15.55 7.53
CA ARG A 37 -14.03 -16.73 6.92
C ARG A 37 -13.07 -17.53 6.03
N LEU A 38 -11.88 -17.01 5.75
CA LEU A 38 -10.85 -17.73 5.02
C LEU A 38 -10.19 -18.78 5.93
N ASP A 39 -9.73 -19.88 5.35
CA ASP A 39 -8.88 -20.85 6.04
C ASP A 39 -7.53 -20.19 6.44
N GLU A 40 -6.91 -20.63 7.54
CA GLU A 40 -5.68 -20.01 8.07
C GLU A 40 -4.54 -19.91 7.04
N SER A 41 -4.38 -20.92 6.18
CA SER A 41 -3.38 -20.90 5.11
C SER A 41 -3.67 -19.80 4.08
N ASP A 42 -4.94 -19.64 3.71
CA ASP A 42 -5.40 -18.64 2.75
C ASP A 42 -5.37 -17.23 3.35
N GLN A 43 -5.67 -17.08 4.65
CA GLN A 43 -5.51 -15.82 5.39
C GLN A 43 -4.08 -15.29 5.30
N MET A 44 -3.09 -16.16 5.55
CA MET A 44 -1.68 -15.76 5.51
C MET A 44 -1.24 -15.37 4.10
N VAL A 45 -1.58 -16.20 3.10
CA VAL A 45 -1.25 -15.93 1.69
C VAL A 45 -1.89 -14.62 1.22
N PHE A 46 -3.17 -14.42 1.54
CA PHE A 46 -3.89 -13.20 1.18
C PHE A 46 -3.30 -11.98 1.90
N ALA A 47 -3.18 -12.00 3.23
CA ALA A 47 -2.67 -10.86 4.01
C ALA A 47 -1.29 -10.40 3.52
N LYS A 48 -0.35 -11.33 3.31
CA LYS A 48 0.98 -11.02 2.78
C LYS A 48 0.93 -10.35 1.41
N SER A 49 0.07 -10.84 0.51
CA SER A 49 -0.04 -10.29 -0.84
C SER A 49 -0.59 -8.85 -0.89
N ARG A 50 -1.40 -8.47 0.11
CA ARG A 50 -2.18 -7.22 0.10
C ARG A 50 -1.58 -6.09 0.92
N PHE A 51 -0.71 -6.41 1.87
CA PHE A 51 -0.14 -5.40 2.75
C PHE A 51 0.58 -4.27 1.98
N SER A 52 1.39 -4.59 0.97
CA SER A 52 2.07 -3.57 0.14
C SER A 52 1.10 -2.62 -0.57
N PHE A 53 -0.05 -3.12 -1.02
CA PHE A 53 -1.09 -2.28 -1.63
C PHE A 53 -1.70 -1.32 -0.62
N PHE A 54 -2.06 -1.85 0.55
CA PHE A 54 -2.62 -1.07 1.66
C PHE A 54 -1.65 0.04 2.10
N TYR A 55 -0.36 -0.30 2.24
CA TYR A 55 0.69 0.64 2.60
C TYR A 55 0.86 1.77 1.57
N TRP A 56 0.98 1.42 0.28
CA TRP A 56 1.16 2.41 -0.78
C TRP A 56 -0.07 3.29 -0.99
N TRP A 57 -1.28 2.73 -0.81
CA TRP A 57 -2.51 3.52 -0.83
C TRP A 57 -2.49 4.62 0.23
N LEU A 58 -2.26 4.26 1.50
CA LEU A 58 -2.27 5.22 2.61
C LEU A 58 -1.21 6.30 2.45
N THR A 59 0.04 5.91 2.19
CA THR A 59 1.15 6.86 2.04
C THR A 59 0.94 7.81 0.86
N CYS A 60 0.41 7.34 -0.27
CA CYS A 60 0.08 8.20 -1.41
C CYS A 60 -1.12 9.12 -1.13
N CYS A 61 -2.14 8.65 -0.40
CA CYS A 61 -3.25 9.49 0.03
C CYS A 61 -2.79 10.61 0.97
N TRP A 62 -1.96 10.32 1.96
CA TRP A 62 -1.41 11.36 2.85
C TRP A 62 -0.52 12.34 2.09
N THR A 63 0.28 11.84 1.15
CA THR A 63 1.08 12.68 0.25
C THR A 63 0.20 13.60 -0.58
N ALA A 64 -0.88 13.09 -1.17
CA ALA A 64 -1.84 13.88 -1.93
C ALA A 64 -2.49 14.99 -1.09
N LYS A 65 -2.80 14.72 0.17
CA LYS A 65 -3.43 15.68 1.09
C LYS A 65 -2.48 16.73 1.62
N THR A 66 -1.22 16.36 1.85
CA THR A 66 -0.20 17.27 2.40
C THR A 66 0.52 18.07 1.32
N GLY A 67 0.62 17.55 0.10
CA GLY A 67 1.38 18.16 -0.99
C GLY A 67 2.89 18.21 -0.73
N CYS A 68 3.41 17.37 0.15
CA CYS A 68 4.85 17.38 0.46
C CYS A 68 5.70 16.96 -0.75
N PRO A 69 6.95 17.44 -0.89
CA PRO A 69 7.83 17.13 -2.03
C PRO A 69 8.48 15.75 -1.89
N GLY A 70 7.66 14.71 -1.72
CA GLY A 70 8.08 13.35 -1.35
C GLY A 70 6.92 12.46 -0.96
N VAL A 71 7.23 11.32 -0.34
CA VAL A 71 6.24 10.38 0.19
C VAL A 71 6.05 10.62 1.68
N CYS A 72 4.84 10.99 2.08
CA CYS A 72 4.45 11.26 3.47
C CYS A 72 4.19 9.96 4.25
N TYR A 73 4.62 9.95 5.51
CA TYR A 73 4.45 8.86 6.47
C TYR A 73 3.45 9.25 7.56
N ALA A 74 2.92 8.27 8.30
CA ALA A 74 1.87 8.49 9.30
C ALA A 74 2.31 9.40 10.45
N ASN A 75 3.62 9.49 10.71
CA ASN A 75 4.19 10.38 11.73
C ASN A 75 4.38 11.84 11.27
N GLY A 76 3.98 12.18 10.04
CA GLY A 76 4.15 13.52 9.44
C GLY A 76 5.55 13.78 8.86
N SER A 77 6.48 12.84 8.95
CA SER A 77 7.73 12.89 8.19
C SER A 77 7.49 12.53 6.73
N TYR A 78 8.46 12.80 5.86
CA TYR A 78 8.38 12.39 4.46
C TYR A 78 9.75 11.96 3.90
N HIS A 79 9.71 11.09 2.89
CA HIS A 79 10.89 10.74 2.11
C HIS A 79 10.96 11.60 0.84
N PRO A 80 11.99 12.45 0.68
CA PRO A 80 12.04 13.44 -0.41
C PRO A 80 12.22 12.78 -1.80
N ILE A 81 11.65 13.39 -2.83
CA ILE A 81 11.97 13.07 -4.24
C ILE A 81 13.43 13.44 -4.55
N ASN A 82 13.91 14.55 -3.99
CA ASN A 82 15.28 15.00 -4.21
C ASN A 82 16.29 14.02 -3.62
N LYS A 83 17.01 13.31 -4.50
CA LYS A 83 18.03 12.31 -4.16
C LYS A 83 19.11 12.80 -3.20
N HIS A 84 19.44 14.10 -3.23
CA HIS A 84 20.44 14.67 -2.32
C HIS A 84 19.93 14.86 -0.89
N GLN A 85 18.61 14.83 -0.69
CA GLN A 85 17.96 14.93 0.62
C GLN A 85 17.49 13.57 1.14
N GLN A 86 17.58 12.52 0.32
CA GLN A 86 17.22 11.17 0.69
C GLN A 86 18.22 10.60 1.70
N ALA A 87 17.68 9.99 2.74
CA ALA A 87 18.51 9.33 3.75
C ALA A 87 19.08 7.98 3.26
N PHE A 88 18.50 7.35 2.25
CA PHE A 88 19.02 6.16 1.58
C PHE A 88 18.72 6.24 0.08
N PRO A 89 19.46 5.52 -0.78
CA PRO A 89 19.23 5.57 -2.21
C PRO A 89 17.91 4.90 -2.59
N ASP A 90 17.01 5.65 -3.23
CA ASP A 90 15.90 5.09 -3.99
C ASP A 90 16.36 4.69 -5.39
N VAL A 91 16.95 3.50 -5.50
CA VAL A 91 17.64 3.04 -6.71
C VAL A 91 16.69 2.90 -7.90
N LYS A 92 15.47 2.42 -7.64
CA LYS A 92 14.44 2.23 -8.67
C LYS A 92 13.54 3.45 -8.91
N GLY A 93 13.73 4.54 -8.17
CA GLY A 93 12.94 5.78 -8.33
C GLY A 93 11.48 5.63 -7.88
N VAL A 94 11.20 4.74 -6.94
CA VAL A 94 9.84 4.43 -6.45
C VAL A 94 9.19 5.66 -5.82
N THR A 95 9.96 6.50 -5.15
CA THR A 95 9.49 7.72 -4.48
C THR A 95 8.90 8.68 -5.50
N GLU A 96 9.68 9.03 -6.53
CA GLU A 96 9.22 9.93 -7.60
C GLU A 96 8.05 9.30 -8.35
N LEU A 97 8.16 8.01 -8.71
CA LEU A 97 7.11 7.30 -9.41
C LEU A 97 5.79 7.28 -8.65
N SER A 98 5.81 7.02 -7.34
CA SER A 98 4.61 7.01 -6.48
C SER A 98 3.95 8.39 -6.39
N VAL A 99 4.74 9.47 -6.38
CA VAL A 99 4.21 10.83 -6.37
C VAL A 99 3.56 11.16 -7.71
N GLU A 100 4.24 10.87 -8.83
CA GLU A 100 3.75 11.21 -10.17
C GLU A 100 2.54 10.37 -10.61
N THR A 101 2.53 9.08 -10.29
CA THR A 101 1.52 8.13 -10.81
C THR A 101 0.36 7.88 -9.87
N VAL A 102 0.49 8.23 -8.59
CA VAL A 102 -0.56 7.99 -7.58
C VAL A 102 -0.93 9.27 -6.84
N SER A 103 0.03 9.89 -6.15
CA SER A 103 -0.29 11.00 -5.24
C SER A 103 -0.80 12.25 -5.95
N LYS A 104 -0.16 12.66 -7.06
CA LYS A 104 -0.63 13.80 -7.87
C LYS A 104 -1.99 13.55 -8.51
N PRO A 105 -2.26 12.39 -9.14
CA PRO A 105 -3.61 12.04 -9.58
C PRO A 105 -4.65 12.11 -8.46
N LEU A 106 -4.37 11.55 -7.28
CA LEU A 106 -5.28 11.62 -6.12
C LEU A 106 -5.56 13.05 -5.67
N ALA A 107 -4.54 13.93 -5.71
CA ALA A 107 -4.69 15.34 -5.40
C ALA A 107 -5.53 16.07 -6.46
N ASN A 108 -5.31 15.79 -7.75
CA ASN A 108 -6.05 16.39 -8.87
C ASN A 108 -7.55 16.08 -8.80
N ILE A 109 -7.88 14.86 -8.37
CA ILE A 109 -9.28 14.46 -8.20
C ILE A 109 -9.85 14.91 -6.84
N ASN A 110 -9.07 15.56 -5.98
CA ASN A 110 -9.46 15.95 -4.62
C ASN A 110 -9.99 14.77 -3.80
N ILE A 111 -9.16 13.74 -3.58
CA ILE A 111 -9.56 12.57 -2.81
C ILE A 111 -10.07 12.96 -1.40
N THR A 112 -11.25 12.45 -1.04
CA THR A 112 -11.93 12.78 0.22
C THR A 112 -11.59 11.79 1.33
N ASP A 113 -11.77 12.18 2.60
CA ASP A 113 -11.45 11.29 3.72
C ASP A 113 -12.31 10.00 3.74
N PRO A 114 -13.62 10.04 3.41
CA PRO A 114 -14.42 8.83 3.23
C PRO A 114 -13.89 7.91 2.12
N GLU A 115 -13.45 8.47 0.99
CA GLU A 115 -12.83 7.70 -0.09
C GLU A 115 -11.48 7.11 0.31
N ILE A 116 -10.68 7.80 1.13
CA ILE A 116 -9.42 7.26 1.66
C ILE A 116 -9.72 6.06 2.59
N LEU A 117 -10.70 6.20 3.49
CA LEU A 117 -11.06 5.17 4.46
C LEU A 117 -11.58 3.91 3.78
N ILE A 118 -12.62 4.03 2.95
CA ILE A 118 -13.16 2.88 2.21
C ILE A 118 -12.18 2.39 1.15
N GLY A 119 -11.45 3.31 0.51
CA GLY A 119 -10.40 2.99 -0.45
C GLY A 119 -9.29 2.12 0.14
N SER A 120 -9.03 2.25 1.45
CA SER A 120 -8.04 1.43 2.15
C SER A 120 -8.49 -0.03 2.21
N VAL A 121 -9.78 -0.29 2.46
CA VAL A 121 -10.35 -1.64 2.44
C VAL A 121 -10.49 -2.14 1.01
N PHE A 122 -10.98 -1.30 0.11
CA PHE A 122 -11.09 -1.61 -1.32
C PHE A 122 -9.74 -2.04 -1.92
N ALA A 123 -8.64 -1.35 -1.58
CA ALA A 123 -7.29 -1.69 -2.04
C ALA A 123 -6.84 -3.11 -1.64
N ILE A 124 -7.34 -3.65 -0.52
CA ILE A 124 -7.05 -5.03 -0.07
C ILE A 124 -7.67 -6.05 -1.04
N PHE A 125 -8.86 -5.78 -1.57
CA PHE A 125 -9.58 -6.69 -2.46
C PHE A 125 -9.44 -6.35 -3.95
N TYR A 126 -8.81 -5.21 -4.28
CA TYR A 126 -8.70 -4.69 -5.64
C TYR A 126 -7.79 -5.53 -6.55
N GLU A 127 -6.60 -5.93 -6.06
CA GLU A 127 -5.57 -6.56 -6.88
C GLU A 127 -6.02 -7.94 -7.42
N TYR A 128 -6.02 -8.07 -8.75
CA TYR A 128 -6.34 -9.30 -9.47
C TYR A 128 -5.25 -9.62 -10.51
N PRO A 129 -4.86 -10.89 -10.72
CA PRO A 129 -5.41 -12.11 -10.13
C PRO A 129 -5.16 -12.24 -8.62
N LEU A 130 -6.00 -13.06 -7.97
CA LEU A 130 -5.75 -13.47 -6.59
C LEU A 130 -4.41 -14.20 -6.49
N PRO A 131 -3.78 -14.25 -5.31
CA PRO A 131 -2.53 -14.97 -5.11
C PRO A 131 -2.61 -16.42 -5.58
N PRO A 132 -1.49 -17.01 -6.05
CA PRO A 132 -1.47 -18.42 -6.37
C PRO A 132 -1.76 -19.25 -5.12
N LYS A 133 -2.36 -20.43 -5.30
CA LYS A 133 -2.70 -21.40 -4.24
C LYS A 133 -3.89 -21.05 -3.34
N MET A 134 -4.62 -19.96 -3.61
CA MET A 134 -5.90 -19.71 -2.95
C MET A 134 -6.90 -20.81 -3.28
N SER A 135 -7.64 -21.28 -2.27
CA SER A 135 -8.69 -22.28 -2.49
C SER A 135 -9.85 -21.72 -3.34
N TYR A 136 -10.64 -22.61 -3.95
CA TYR A 136 -11.81 -22.21 -4.73
C TYR A 136 -12.86 -21.48 -3.88
N ALA A 137 -13.10 -21.97 -2.65
CA ALA A 137 -14.05 -21.37 -1.71
C ALA A 137 -13.61 -19.95 -1.31
N SER A 138 -12.34 -19.78 -0.94
CA SER A 138 -11.75 -18.47 -0.65
C SER A 138 -11.80 -17.54 -1.85
N SER A 139 -11.54 -18.04 -3.06
CA SER A 139 -11.57 -17.22 -4.28
C SER A 139 -12.96 -16.65 -4.56
N HIS A 140 -14.01 -17.46 -4.37
CA HIS A 140 -15.39 -17.00 -4.51
C HIS A 140 -15.72 -15.93 -3.48
N LEU A 141 -15.38 -16.18 -2.21
CA LEU A 141 -15.61 -15.26 -1.10
C LEU A 141 -14.91 -13.92 -1.31
N LEU A 142 -13.65 -13.94 -1.76
CA LEU A 142 -12.89 -12.71 -2.05
C LEU A 142 -13.44 -11.95 -3.26
N SER A 143 -14.02 -12.65 -4.24
CA SER A 143 -14.71 -11.99 -5.35
C SER A 143 -15.97 -11.26 -4.88
N GLU A 144 -16.78 -11.89 -4.02
CA GLU A 144 -17.95 -11.26 -3.41
C GLU A 144 -17.55 -10.04 -2.57
N ALA A 145 -16.46 -10.16 -1.79
CA ALA A 145 -15.89 -9.07 -1.01
C ALA A 145 -15.51 -7.88 -1.91
N ARG A 146 -14.82 -8.15 -3.02
CA ARG A 146 -14.43 -7.11 -3.98
C ARG A 146 -15.64 -6.38 -4.54
N ASP A 147 -16.68 -7.10 -4.93
CA ASP A 147 -17.90 -6.50 -5.48
C ASP A 147 -18.61 -5.64 -4.42
N HIS A 148 -18.64 -6.11 -3.17
CA HIS A 148 -19.16 -5.35 -2.03
C HIS A 148 -18.41 -4.03 -1.81
N TYR A 149 -17.08 -4.07 -1.69
CA TYR A 149 -16.28 -2.86 -1.45
C TYR A 149 -16.24 -1.93 -2.68
N THR A 150 -16.44 -2.46 -3.89
CA THR A 150 -16.66 -1.65 -5.10
C THR A 150 -17.95 -0.82 -4.96
N GLN A 151 -19.03 -1.42 -4.44
CA GLN A 151 -20.27 -0.71 -4.15
C GLN A 151 -20.14 0.28 -2.99
N CYS A 152 -19.31 -0.02 -1.99
CA CYS A 152 -19.00 0.95 -0.93
C CYS A 152 -18.31 2.20 -1.50
N MET A 153 -17.36 2.02 -2.44
CA MET A 153 -16.68 3.14 -3.10
C MET A 153 -17.62 4.05 -3.88
N THR A 154 -18.63 3.50 -4.57
CA THR A 154 -19.65 4.31 -5.27
C THR A 154 -20.56 5.06 -4.29
N THR A 155 -20.76 4.52 -3.09
CA THR A 155 -21.60 5.11 -2.03
C THR A 155 -20.89 6.28 -1.33
N VAL A 156 -19.58 6.18 -1.08
CA VAL A 156 -18.81 7.26 -0.44
C VAL A 156 -18.31 8.33 -1.41
N SER A 157 -18.52 8.12 -2.71
CA SER A 157 -18.22 9.11 -3.74
C SER A 157 -18.95 10.43 -3.47
N PRO A 158 -18.31 11.60 -3.68
CA PRO A 158 -18.98 12.89 -3.58
C PRO A 158 -20.12 13.05 -4.60
N PHE A 159 -20.19 12.16 -5.60
CA PHE A 159 -21.22 12.14 -6.63
C PHE A 159 -22.19 10.96 -6.46
N CYS A 160 -22.35 10.39 -5.26
CA CYS A 160 -23.19 9.22 -5.00
C CYS A 160 -24.64 9.35 -5.52
N ASN A 161 -25.17 10.58 -5.60
CA ASN A 161 -26.51 10.87 -6.13
C ASN A 161 -26.59 10.81 -7.67
N ILE A 162 -25.46 10.74 -8.37
CA ILE A 162 -25.37 10.74 -9.84
C ILE A 162 -24.55 9.53 -10.27
N GLU A 163 -25.24 8.44 -10.60
CA GLU A 163 -24.65 7.14 -10.93
C GLU A 163 -23.49 7.23 -11.93
N ALA A 164 -23.68 7.91 -13.06
CA ALA A 164 -22.65 8.04 -14.09
C ALA A 164 -21.37 8.75 -13.58
N ARG A 165 -21.51 9.77 -12.73
CA ARG A 165 -20.34 10.47 -12.14
C ARG A 165 -19.70 9.65 -11.04
N SER A 166 -20.49 8.93 -10.25
CA SER A 166 -19.97 8.01 -9.24
C SER A 166 -19.18 6.86 -9.87
N ALA A 167 -19.68 6.28 -10.96
CA ALA A 167 -18.98 5.26 -11.74
C ALA A 167 -17.68 5.81 -12.37
N SER A 168 -17.72 7.01 -12.95
CA SER A 168 -16.51 7.68 -13.48
C SER A 168 -15.47 7.90 -12.38
N ARG A 169 -15.90 8.30 -11.18
CA ARG A 169 -15.04 8.51 -10.03
C ARG A 169 -14.38 7.22 -9.55
N LEU A 170 -15.15 6.14 -9.46
CA LEU A 170 -14.63 4.81 -9.15
C LEU A 170 -13.61 4.35 -10.20
N ALA A 171 -13.88 4.59 -11.48
CA ALA A 171 -12.96 4.24 -12.56
C ALA A 171 -11.63 5.01 -12.45
N GLU A 172 -11.66 6.32 -12.17
CA GLU A 172 -10.45 7.11 -11.94
C GLU A 172 -9.62 6.57 -10.76
N ILE A 173 -10.26 6.29 -9.61
CA ILE A 173 -9.56 5.74 -8.44
C ILE A 173 -9.00 4.34 -8.74
N SER A 174 -9.74 3.51 -9.46
CA SER A 174 -9.29 2.17 -9.86
C SER A 174 -8.07 2.24 -10.77
N LEU A 175 -8.06 3.14 -11.76
CA LEU A 175 -6.90 3.34 -12.63
C LEU A 175 -5.67 3.79 -11.83
N ILE A 176 -5.86 4.67 -10.84
CA ILE A 176 -4.78 5.08 -9.96
C ILE A 176 -4.24 3.90 -9.13
N LEU A 177 -5.12 3.08 -8.54
CA LEU A 177 -4.73 1.88 -7.80
C LEU A 177 -3.95 0.88 -8.66
N SER A 178 -4.25 0.77 -9.95
CA SER A 178 -3.49 -0.10 -10.86
C SER A 178 -2.00 0.26 -10.95
N SER A 179 -1.65 1.53 -10.74
CA SER A 179 -0.26 2.01 -10.72
C SER A 179 0.51 1.52 -9.47
N ILE A 180 -0.20 1.23 -8.37
CA ILE A 180 0.41 0.70 -7.14
C ILE A 180 0.99 -0.70 -7.35
N THR A 181 0.40 -1.50 -8.26
CA THR A 181 0.94 -2.81 -8.64
C THR A 181 2.41 -2.72 -9.04
N ASN A 182 2.76 -1.70 -9.84
CA ASN A 182 4.13 -1.48 -10.29
C ASN A 182 5.04 -1.03 -9.12
N LEU A 183 4.52 -0.17 -8.23
CA LEU A 183 5.26 0.28 -7.04
C LEU A 183 5.63 -0.90 -6.14
N LYS A 184 4.71 -1.86 -5.93
CA LYS A 184 4.95 -3.06 -5.12
C LYS A 184 6.17 -3.84 -5.62
N TYR A 185 6.24 -4.13 -6.92
CA TYR A 185 7.37 -4.87 -7.51
C TYR A 185 8.69 -4.13 -7.35
N LEU A 186 8.71 -2.84 -7.70
CA LEU A 186 9.93 -2.02 -7.60
C LEU A 186 10.39 -1.79 -6.15
N THR A 187 9.45 -1.80 -5.20
CA THR A 187 9.76 -1.69 -3.76
C THR A 187 10.42 -2.97 -3.24
N SER A 188 9.95 -4.14 -3.67
CA SER A 188 10.57 -5.42 -3.33
C SER A 188 12.04 -5.44 -3.72
N ASP A 189 12.34 -5.05 -4.97
CA ASP A 189 13.72 -4.93 -5.47
C ASP A 189 14.57 -3.98 -4.61
N ASN A 190 14.01 -2.82 -4.23
CA ASN A 190 14.72 -1.84 -3.39
C ASN A 190 15.01 -2.40 -1.98
N ILE A 191 14.09 -3.17 -1.40
CA ILE A 191 14.27 -3.80 -0.08
C ILE A 191 15.34 -4.89 -0.15
N GLU A 192 15.28 -5.76 -1.15
CA GLU A 192 16.30 -6.81 -1.38
C GLU A 192 17.69 -6.21 -1.54
N VAL A 193 17.83 -5.16 -2.35
CA VAL A 193 19.12 -4.46 -2.53
C VAL A 193 19.58 -3.80 -1.22
N SER A 194 18.68 -3.20 -0.46
CA SER A 194 19.02 -2.55 0.81
C SER A 194 19.43 -3.56 1.90
N ASP A 195 18.84 -4.76 1.89
CA ASP A 195 19.19 -5.87 2.78
C ASP A 195 20.59 -6.40 2.46
N VAL A 196 20.86 -6.69 1.18
CA VAL A 196 22.18 -7.12 0.69
C VAL A 196 23.28 -6.12 1.03
N LEU A 197 22.98 -4.81 0.98
CA LEU A 197 23.94 -3.75 1.29
C LEU A 197 24.05 -3.44 2.80
N HIS A 198 23.32 -4.15 3.67
CA HIS A 198 23.23 -3.89 5.11
C HIS A 198 22.90 -2.43 5.47
N VAL A 199 22.17 -1.74 4.59
CA VAL A 199 21.78 -0.33 4.77
C VAL A 199 20.58 -0.23 5.71
N MET A 200 19.78 -1.30 5.81
CA MET A 200 18.65 -1.44 6.74
C MET A 200 18.79 -2.74 7.53
N GLU A 201 18.56 -2.68 8.85
CA GLU A 201 18.31 -3.90 9.64
C GLU A 201 16.86 -4.31 9.37
N VAL A 202 16.68 -5.17 8.35
CA VAL A 202 15.40 -5.79 8.04
C VAL A 202 15.11 -6.82 9.13
N ASP A 203 14.06 -6.59 9.91
CA ASP A 203 13.62 -7.58 10.90
C ASP A 203 12.79 -8.69 10.24
N GLN A 204 12.52 -9.77 10.97
CA GLN A 204 11.76 -10.91 10.46
C GLN A 204 10.36 -10.49 9.95
N LEU A 205 9.73 -9.51 10.58
CA LEU A 205 8.40 -9.03 10.21
C LEU A 205 8.41 -8.35 8.83
N PHE A 206 9.42 -7.50 8.59
CA PHE A 206 9.63 -6.87 7.29
C PHE A 206 9.97 -7.89 6.21
N SER A 207 10.84 -8.86 6.51
CA SER A 207 11.18 -9.95 5.58
C SER A 207 9.92 -10.73 5.22
N ASP A 208 9.13 -11.15 6.20
CA ASP A 208 7.95 -12.00 5.97
C ASP A 208 6.82 -11.31 5.19
N ALA A 209 6.73 -9.98 5.27
CA ALA A 209 5.72 -9.18 4.60
C ALA A 209 6.07 -8.84 3.14
N PHE A 210 7.35 -8.81 2.78
CA PHE A 210 7.82 -8.45 1.44
C PHE A 210 8.48 -9.58 0.65
N ASP A 211 8.87 -10.68 1.29
CA ASP A 211 9.42 -11.86 0.62
C ASP A 211 8.27 -12.67 0.00
N VAL A 212 7.79 -12.21 -1.15
CA VAL A 212 6.72 -12.86 -1.95
C VAL A 212 7.32 -13.80 -3.01
N HIS A 213 8.65 -13.86 -3.15
CA HIS A 213 9.31 -14.49 -4.30
C HIS A 213 10.39 -15.52 -4.00
N ARG A 214 10.70 -15.85 -2.74
CA ARG A 214 11.47 -17.09 -2.50
C ARG A 214 10.61 -18.32 -2.82
N PRO A 215 11.03 -19.18 -3.76
CA PRO A 215 10.51 -20.53 -3.82
C PRO A 215 10.76 -21.15 -2.44
N ILE A 216 9.70 -21.65 -1.82
CA ILE A 216 9.85 -22.60 -0.73
C ILE A 216 10.38 -23.87 -1.40
N ASP A 217 11.66 -24.17 -1.20
CA ASP A 217 12.24 -25.47 -1.52
C ASP A 217 11.52 -26.58 -0.73
#